data_AF-A0A970MKY1-F1
#
_entry.id   AF-A0A970MKY1-F1
#
_cell.length_a   1.000
_cell.length_b   1.000
_cell.length_c   1.000
_cell.angle_alpha   90.00
_cell.angle_beta   90.00
_cell.angle_gamma   90.00
#
_symmetry.space_group_name_H-M   'P 1'
#
loop_
_entity.id
_entity.type
_entity.pdbx_description
1 polymer ?
#
loop_
_entity_poly.entity_id
_entity_poly.type
_entity_poly.pdbx_seq_one_letter_code
_entity_poly.pdbx_strand_id
1 'polypeptide(L)'
;MYFDEAIISVQSGRGGDGMVHFHREKYRPHGGPDGGNGGRGGHVILTVNLKQNTLFDFRHRSQFIAKDGRPGGPNNMTGKSAKDLIIDVPPGTLVYDADTGHLLGDLVEPDQRLVIAKGGRGGRGNQNFATSRNQLPRMAERGEPEEAKTIRLELKLIADIGIVGVPNAGKSSLLAVVSNAKPKIADYPFTTLTPNLGVSRLDMDTTLVLVDIPGLIEGASQGVGLGYTFLRHIQRTRVLIHMLDGLSEDPLSDFSQINSEMALFDEKIAEKPQVVVFNKMDLPQVQERWPSIADALKKLGFEAVPVSTVTHENVDQLLWRAAKLLKDAPEPQAVEELPVYRVEDDPQKFTVHKAERGWVVHGSAIERAAAMTYWEHGESVRRFQRLMEYIGVDEALREAGVEEGDTVRIGEYELEWQDLLMTKKRLGIFGGTFDPPHIGHLILAAEARDQLGLDVTVWVLTPDPPHKRGQEIGSLSDRLAMVELAIQDDNTFALSRVDIDRPGPHYTVDTVKLLKQDYPDQALIYLMGGDSLHDLPNWHKAEEFLDNLDGIGVMRRPGDEIDLSKLCTALPGLKGKLNFVTAPLLEISADQIRRRVRQNRSYRYYLLPKIFEYIRTNQVYLTQ
;
A
#
# COMPACT_ATOMS: atom_id res chain seq x y z
N MET A 1 19.30 34.51 -2.58
CA MET A 1 18.47 33.41 -3.08
C MET A 1 19.37 32.49 -3.88
N TYR A 2 19.60 31.29 -3.35
CA TYR A 2 20.87 30.57 -3.37
C TYR A 2 20.93 29.47 -4.46
N PHE A 3 22.11 28.86 -4.69
CA PHE A 3 22.34 27.80 -5.70
C PHE A 3 22.19 26.37 -5.16
N ASP A 4 21.97 26.27 -3.86
CA ASP A 4 21.98 25.08 -3.00
C ASP A 4 20.60 24.75 -2.46
N GLU A 5 19.56 25.53 -2.78
CA GLU A 5 18.18 25.24 -2.41
C GLU A 5 17.25 25.35 -3.62
N ALA A 6 16.32 24.41 -3.73
CA ALA A 6 15.25 24.46 -4.72
C ALA A 6 13.95 23.87 -4.16
N ILE A 7 12.81 24.48 -4.47
CA ILE A 7 11.49 23.93 -4.18
C ILE A 7 10.88 23.50 -5.50
N ILE A 8 10.48 22.24 -5.59
CA ILE A 8 9.86 21.67 -6.79
C ILE A 8 8.58 20.93 -6.43
N SER A 9 7.62 20.98 -7.34
CA SER A 9 6.41 20.15 -7.30
C SER A 9 6.62 18.92 -8.17
N VAL A 10 6.33 17.76 -7.58
CA VAL A 10 6.37 16.47 -8.26
C VAL A 10 4.99 15.82 -8.25
N GLN A 11 4.64 15.17 -9.35
CA GLN A 11 3.40 14.42 -9.50
C GLN A 11 3.69 13.10 -10.22
N SER A 12 3.27 11.98 -9.62
CA SER A 12 3.37 10.67 -10.25
C SER A 12 2.31 10.49 -11.35
N GLY A 13 2.46 9.45 -12.16
CA GLY A 13 1.45 9.11 -13.15
C GLY A 13 0.26 8.40 -12.50
N ARG A 14 -0.93 8.68 -13.00
CA ARG A 14 -2.14 7.92 -12.64
C ARG A 14 -2.06 6.50 -13.20
N GLY A 15 -2.63 5.53 -12.48
CA GLY A 15 -2.84 4.19 -13.00
C GLY A 15 -3.82 4.17 -14.17
N GLY A 16 -3.63 3.27 -15.13
CA GLY A 16 -4.61 3.02 -16.18
C GLY A 16 -5.86 2.35 -15.61
N ASP A 17 -7.02 2.63 -16.20
CA ASP A 17 -8.28 2.00 -15.81
C ASP A 17 -8.37 0.54 -16.28
N GLY A 18 -8.91 -0.34 -15.44
CA GLY A 18 -9.26 -1.71 -15.83
C GLY A 18 -10.58 -1.74 -16.58
N MET A 19 -10.73 -2.65 -17.55
CA MET A 19 -11.91 -2.69 -18.41
C MET A 19 -12.91 -3.76 -17.96
N VAL A 20 -14.20 -3.45 -18.05
CA VAL A 20 -15.27 -4.47 -18.09
C VAL A 20 -15.54 -4.82 -19.55
N HIS A 21 -15.16 -6.02 -19.97
CA HIS A 21 -15.45 -6.51 -21.31
C HIS A 21 -15.81 -8.00 -21.29
N PHE A 22 -16.65 -8.42 -22.24
CA PHE A 22 -17.05 -9.81 -22.41
C PHE A 22 -16.74 -10.26 -23.83
N HIS A 23 -16.20 -11.45 -23.96
CA HIS A 23 -15.82 -11.99 -25.25
C HIS A 23 -17.05 -12.15 -26.14
N ARG A 24 -16.97 -11.72 -27.39
CA ARG A 24 -18.05 -11.83 -28.38
C ARG A 24 -17.56 -12.57 -29.59
N GLU A 25 -18.13 -13.75 -29.84
CA GLU A 25 -17.81 -14.58 -30.99
C GLU A 25 -19.10 -15.02 -31.67
N LYS A 26 -19.09 -15.03 -33.01
CA LYS A 26 -20.25 -15.47 -33.80
C LYS A 26 -20.53 -16.94 -33.46
N TYR A 27 -21.77 -17.26 -33.11
CA TYR A 27 -22.24 -18.58 -32.64
C TYR A 27 -21.89 -18.97 -31.20
N ARG A 28 -21.29 -18.06 -30.40
CA ARG A 28 -21.08 -18.25 -28.96
C ARG A 28 -21.88 -17.20 -28.17
N PRO A 29 -23.12 -17.52 -27.75
CA PRO A 29 -24.03 -16.52 -27.15
C PRO A 29 -23.55 -15.97 -25.79
N HIS A 30 -22.73 -16.74 -25.05
CA HIS A 30 -22.19 -16.34 -23.75
C HIS A 30 -20.66 -16.50 -23.73
N GLY A 31 -19.93 -15.41 -23.98
CA GLY A 31 -18.48 -15.36 -23.79
C GLY A 31 -18.12 -14.97 -22.36
N GLY A 32 -17.00 -15.51 -21.87
CA GLY A 32 -16.47 -15.17 -20.55
C GLY A 32 -15.93 -13.73 -20.49
N PRO A 33 -15.60 -13.24 -19.29
CA PRO A 33 -14.98 -11.93 -19.11
C PRO A 33 -13.59 -11.90 -19.75
N ASP A 34 -13.32 -10.86 -20.53
CA ASP A 34 -12.05 -10.67 -21.23
C ASP A 34 -11.57 -9.20 -21.20
N GLY A 35 -11.97 -8.44 -20.18
CA GLY A 35 -11.47 -7.09 -19.93
C GLY A 35 -10.08 -7.12 -19.30
N GLY A 36 -9.13 -6.46 -19.96
CA GLY A 36 -7.75 -6.35 -19.51
C GLY A 36 -7.55 -5.36 -18.35
N ASN A 37 -6.40 -5.48 -17.69
CA ASN A 37 -5.98 -4.59 -16.60
C ASN A 37 -5.40 -3.28 -17.16
N GLY A 38 -5.47 -2.20 -16.38
CA GLY A 38 -4.72 -0.99 -16.67
C GLY A 38 -3.23 -1.14 -16.36
N GLY A 39 -2.41 -0.33 -17.04
CA GLY A 39 -0.97 -0.22 -16.77
C GLY A 39 -0.67 0.63 -15.55
N ARG A 40 0.51 0.46 -14.94
CA ARG A 40 0.94 1.32 -13.82
C ARG A 40 1.32 2.72 -14.31
N GLY A 41 1.02 3.74 -13.52
CA GLY A 41 1.58 5.07 -13.70
C GLY A 41 3.10 5.10 -13.48
N GLY A 42 3.77 6.10 -14.04
CA GLY A 42 5.20 6.30 -13.83
C GLY A 42 5.49 6.82 -12.42
N HIS A 43 6.53 6.30 -11.78
CA HIS A 43 7.06 6.88 -10.53
C HIS A 43 7.79 8.19 -10.82
N VAL A 44 7.92 9.07 -9.82
CA VAL A 44 8.92 10.15 -9.81
C VAL A 44 10.06 9.75 -8.91
N ILE A 45 11.27 9.70 -9.48
CA ILE A 45 12.46 9.16 -8.83
C ILE A 45 13.58 10.20 -8.92
N LEU A 46 14.13 10.61 -7.77
CA LEU A 46 15.39 11.34 -7.73
C LEU A 46 16.54 10.36 -7.87
N THR A 47 17.54 10.68 -8.69
CA THR A 47 18.76 9.86 -8.86
C THR A 47 20.00 10.73 -8.74
N VAL A 48 21.01 10.27 -8.01
CA VAL A 48 22.28 10.99 -7.89
C VAL A 48 23.04 10.94 -9.21
N ASN A 49 23.38 12.12 -9.73
CA ASN A 49 24.23 12.29 -10.91
C ASN A 49 25.49 13.08 -10.55
N LEU A 50 26.65 12.41 -10.61
CA LEU A 50 27.95 12.99 -10.28
C LEU A 50 28.38 14.17 -11.16
N LYS A 51 27.74 14.36 -12.31
CA LYS A 51 28.03 15.50 -13.21
C LYS A 51 27.33 16.78 -12.77
N GLN A 52 26.33 16.68 -11.89
CA GLN A 52 25.61 17.83 -11.37
C GLN A 52 26.19 18.23 -10.02
N ASN A 53 26.54 19.51 -9.89
CA ASN A 53 27.17 20.06 -8.68
C ASN A 53 26.33 21.14 -8.01
N THR A 54 25.18 21.52 -8.59
CA THR A 54 24.31 22.60 -8.09
C THR A 54 22.84 22.27 -8.33
N LEU A 55 21.94 22.85 -7.54
CA LEU A 55 20.48 22.74 -7.73
C LEU A 55 19.92 23.84 -8.65
N PHE A 56 20.77 24.60 -9.33
CA PHE A 56 20.37 25.75 -10.14
C PHE A 56 19.36 25.40 -11.24
N ASP A 57 19.48 24.21 -11.86
CA ASP A 57 18.61 23.80 -12.97
C ASP A 57 17.13 23.69 -12.57
N PHE A 58 16.85 23.41 -11.29
CA PHE A 58 15.49 23.35 -10.73
C PHE A 58 14.81 24.73 -10.64
N ARG A 59 15.56 25.82 -10.82
CA ARG A 59 15.00 27.18 -10.81
C ARG A 59 14.15 27.46 -12.06
N HIS A 60 14.56 26.92 -13.20
CA HIS A 60 13.87 27.16 -14.47
C HIS A 60 12.71 26.19 -14.70
N ARG A 61 12.74 25.04 -14.02
CA ARG A 61 11.72 24.00 -14.10
C ARG A 61 11.34 23.55 -12.69
N SER A 62 10.19 24.03 -12.22
CA SER A 62 9.66 23.74 -10.89
C SER A 62 8.60 22.63 -10.86
N GLN A 63 8.14 22.14 -12.02
CA GLN A 63 7.11 21.10 -12.11
C GLN A 63 7.61 19.86 -12.87
N PHE A 64 7.41 18.70 -12.24
CA PHE A 64 7.84 17.40 -12.74
C PHE A 64 6.70 16.39 -12.64
N ILE A 65 6.11 16.05 -13.79
CA ILE A 65 4.93 15.19 -13.89
C ILE A 65 5.30 13.93 -14.66
N ALA A 66 5.16 12.75 -14.03
CA ALA A 66 5.37 11.47 -14.67
C ALA A 66 4.17 11.10 -15.58
N LYS A 67 4.37 10.13 -16.49
CA LYS A 67 3.32 9.73 -17.44
C LYS A 67 2.33 8.76 -16.82
N ASP A 68 1.09 8.82 -17.27
CA ASP A 68 0.02 7.90 -16.85
C ASP A 68 0.15 6.52 -17.49
N GLY A 69 -0.35 5.51 -16.77
CA GLY A 69 -0.55 4.17 -17.30
C GLY A 69 -1.67 4.13 -18.35
N ARG A 70 -1.53 3.28 -19.37
CA ARG A 70 -2.59 3.11 -20.37
C ARG A 70 -3.75 2.27 -19.81
N PRO A 71 -5.00 2.53 -20.22
CA PRO A 71 -6.13 1.70 -19.82
C PRO A 71 -6.03 0.28 -20.40
N GLY A 72 -6.71 -0.66 -19.76
CA GLY A 72 -6.92 -2.01 -20.28
C GLY A 72 -7.82 -2.01 -21.52
N GLY A 73 -7.68 -3.05 -22.34
CA GLY A 73 -8.45 -3.24 -23.56
C GLY A 73 -9.23 -4.56 -23.58
N PRO A 74 -9.96 -4.84 -24.67
CA PRO A 74 -10.67 -6.10 -24.88
C PRO A 74 -9.68 -7.26 -25.08
N ASN A 75 -10.18 -8.50 -25.10
CA ASN A 75 -9.39 -9.70 -25.35
C ASN A 75 -8.19 -9.87 -24.39
N ASN A 76 -8.38 -9.54 -23.11
CA ASN A 76 -7.35 -9.58 -22.06
C ASN A 76 -6.13 -8.68 -22.32
N MET A 77 -6.27 -7.65 -23.15
CA MET A 77 -5.18 -6.72 -23.44
C MET A 77 -4.88 -5.83 -22.23
N THR A 78 -3.78 -6.11 -21.54
CA THR A 78 -3.32 -5.27 -20.42
C THR A 78 -2.69 -3.98 -20.94
N GLY A 79 -3.08 -2.85 -20.35
CA GLY A 79 -2.56 -1.54 -20.64
C GLY A 79 -1.07 -1.43 -20.34
N LYS A 80 -0.34 -0.73 -21.21
CA LYS A 80 1.10 -0.50 -21.04
C LYS A 80 1.39 0.40 -19.83
N SER A 81 2.28 -0.04 -18.95
CA SER A 81 2.81 0.79 -17.86
C SER A 81 3.60 1.97 -18.40
N ALA A 82 3.47 3.12 -17.74
CA ALA A 82 4.26 4.30 -18.05
C ALA A 82 5.72 4.12 -17.63
N LYS A 83 6.59 4.90 -18.29
CA LYS A 83 7.99 5.03 -17.88
C LYS A 83 8.06 5.99 -16.70
N ASP A 84 8.94 5.67 -15.75
CA ASP A 84 9.22 6.53 -14.61
C ASP A 84 9.89 7.83 -15.07
N LEU A 85 9.65 8.92 -14.33
CA LEU A 85 10.33 10.19 -14.49
C LEU A 85 11.53 10.22 -13.55
N ILE A 86 12.72 10.20 -14.14
CA ILE A 86 13.99 10.33 -13.41
C ILE A 86 14.36 11.80 -13.38
N ILE A 87 14.66 12.28 -12.18
CA ILE A 87 15.13 13.64 -11.91
C ILE A 87 16.54 13.51 -11.33
N ASP A 88 17.53 13.97 -12.07
CA ASP A 88 18.92 13.94 -11.62
C ASP A 88 19.16 15.05 -10.59
N VAL A 89 19.86 14.72 -9.51
CA VAL A 89 20.30 15.66 -8.48
C VAL A 89 21.79 15.48 -8.16
N PRO A 90 22.50 16.53 -7.68
CA PRO A 90 23.86 16.40 -7.18
C PRO A 90 23.99 15.44 -5.99
N PRO A 91 25.17 14.83 -5.78
CA PRO A 91 25.46 14.09 -4.55
C PRO A 91 25.43 15.02 -3.32
N GLY A 92 24.96 14.51 -2.18
CA GLY A 92 24.73 15.27 -0.95
C GLY A 92 23.41 16.04 -0.92
N THR A 93 22.45 15.71 -1.78
CA THR A 93 21.14 16.37 -1.81
C THR A 93 20.24 15.80 -0.71
N LEU A 94 19.88 16.64 0.25
CA LEU A 94 18.83 16.39 1.22
C LEU A 94 17.47 16.73 0.62
N VAL A 95 16.50 15.85 0.87
CA VAL A 95 15.16 15.96 0.31
C VAL A 95 14.18 16.08 1.45
N TYR A 96 13.52 17.23 1.55
CA TYR A 96 12.51 17.51 2.55
C TYR A 96 11.13 17.56 1.92
N ASP A 97 10.13 17.12 2.67
CA ASP A 97 8.74 17.45 2.39
C ASP A 97 8.51 18.93 2.72
N ALA A 98 8.06 19.73 1.74
CA ALA A 98 8.00 21.18 1.90
C ALA A 98 6.89 21.63 2.86
N ASP A 99 5.84 20.82 3.01
CA ASP A 99 4.67 21.15 3.83
C ASP A 99 4.92 20.78 5.29
N THR A 100 5.53 19.62 5.55
CA THR A 100 5.79 19.12 6.91
C THR A 100 7.19 19.45 7.43
N GLY A 101 8.15 19.75 6.54
CA GLY A 101 9.56 19.91 6.89
C GLY A 101 10.28 18.59 7.21
N HIS A 102 9.62 17.44 7.06
CA HIS A 102 10.20 16.13 7.35
C HIS A 102 11.25 15.75 6.29
N LEU A 103 12.38 15.19 6.74
CA LEU A 103 13.41 14.65 5.85
C LEU A 103 12.93 13.34 5.22
N LEU A 104 12.77 13.34 3.90
CA LEU A 104 12.37 12.18 3.10
C LEU A 104 13.56 11.29 2.72
N GLY A 105 14.76 11.85 2.63
CA GLY A 105 15.99 11.11 2.39
C GLY A 105 17.20 11.99 2.13
N ASP A 106 18.38 11.37 2.20
CA ASP A 106 19.68 11.95 1.91
C ASP A 106 20.31 11.17 0.74
N LEU A 107 20.59 11.86 -0.36
CA LEU A 107 21.08 11.30 -1.62
C LEU A 107 22.57 11.59 -1.75
N VAL A 108 23.42 10.63 -1.38
CA VAL A 108 24.88 10.79 -1.26
C VAL A 108 25.63 9.92 -2.26
N GLU A 109 25.25 8.65 -2.40
CA GLU A 109 25.99 7.69 -3.22
C GLU A 109 25.69 7.84 -4.72
N PRO A 110 26.66 7.59 -5.61
CA PRO A 110 26.42 7.55 -7.06
C PRO A 110 25.28 6.59 -7.41
N ASP A 111 24.42 6.98 -8.37
CA ASP A 111 23.26 6.21 -8.81
C ASP A 111 22.22 5.88 -7.73
N GLN A 112 22.36 6.39 -6.50
CA GLN A 112 21.38 6.23 -5.44
C GLN A 112 20.03 6.81 -5.88
N ARG A 113 18.96 6.05 -5.65
CA ARG A 113 17.60 6.40 -6.10
C ARG A 113 16.66 6.57 -4.91
N LEU A 114 15.87 7.64 -4.96
CA LEU A 114 14.79 7.88 -4.01
C LEU A 114 13.47 8.11 -4.75
N VAL A 115 12.49 7.24 -4.51
CA VAL A 115 11.13 7.40 -5.04
C VAL A 115 10.42 8.46 -4.20
N ILE A 116 10.07 9.60 -4.82
CA ILE A 116 9.40 10.70 -4.13
C ILE A 116 7.89 10.59 -4.23
N ALA A 117 7.39 10.18 -5.39
CA ALA A 117 5.96 9.98 -5.63
C ALA A 117 5.75 8.65 -6.36
N LYS A 118 4.93 7.76 -5.79
CA LYS A 118 4.65 6.45 -6.37
C LYS A 118 3.60 6.60 -7.47
N GLY A 119 3.88 6.03 -8.65
CA GLY A 119 2.89 5.94 -9.72
C GLY A 119 1.71 5.06 -9.30
N GLY A 120 0.50 5.51 -9.62
CA GLY A 120 -0.73 4.82 -9.28
C GLY A 120 -0.76 3.40 -9.86
N ARG A 121 -1.25 2.44 -9.07
CA ARG A 121 -1.48 1.07 -9.53
C ARG A 121 -2.54 1.05 -10.65
N GLY A 122 -2.30 0.22 -11.66
CA GLY A 122 -3.30 -0.04 -12.70
C GLY A 122 -4.54 -0.74 -12.13
N GLY A 123 -5.71 -0.33 -12.61
CA GLY A 123 -6.99 -0.93 -12.24
C GLY A 123 -7.13 -2.36 -12.79
N ARG A 124 -7.71 -3.26 -12.00
CA ARG A 124 -8.00 -4.63 -12.41
C ARG A 124 -9.21 -4.68 -13.36
N GLY A 125 -9.09 -5.36 -14.49
CA GLY A 125 -10.20 -5.65 -15.39
C GLY A 125 -11.14 -6.71 -14.83
N ASN A 126 -12.29 -6.92 -15.47
CA ASN A 126 -13.33 -7.83 -14.94
C ASN A 126 -12.89 -9.29 -14.87
N GLN A 127 -11.97 -9.76 -15.73
CA GLN A 127 -11.45 -11.12 -15.68
C GLN A 127 -10.84 -11.47 -14.31
N ASN A 128 -10.22 -10.49 -13.64
CA ASN A 128 -9.57 -10.67 -12.34
C ASN A 128 -10.55 -10.90 -11.18
N PHE A 129 -11.84 -10.67 -11.40
CA PHE A 129 -12.91 -10.87 -10.41
C PHE A 129 -13.72 -12.14 -10.67
N ALA A 130 -13.38 -12.91 -11.71
CA ALA A 130 -14.04 -14.15 -12.02
C ALA A 130 -13.70 -15.21 -10.96
N THR A 131 -14.71 -15.86 -10.41
CA THR A 131 -14.57 -16.94 -9.42
C THR A 131 -15.45 -18.12 -9.83
N SER A 132 -15.26 -19.29 -9.19
CA SER A 132 -16.12 -20.46 -9.42
C SER A 132 -17.61 -20.14 -9.25
N ARG A 133 -17.94 -19.23 -8.32
CA ARG A 133 -19.30 -18.78 -7.98
C ARG A 133 -19.78 -17.57 -8.80
N ASN A 134 -18.89 -16.70 -9.27
CA ASN A 134 -19.22 -15.55 -10.14
C ASN A 134 -18.38 -15.60 -11.42
N GLN A 135 -18.91 -16.24 -12.46
CA GLN A 135 -18.22 -16.46 -13.73
C GLN A 135 -18.31 -15.26 -14.70
N LEU A 136 -19.25 -14.33 -14.48
CA LEU A 136 -19.50 -13.18 -15.34
C LEU A 136 -19.48 -11.86 -14.55
N PRO A 137 -18.36 -11.55 -13.88
CA PRO A 137 -18.25 -10.33 -13.08
C PRO A 137 -18.48 -9.09 -13.95
N ARG A 138 -19.37 -8.22 -13.49
CA ARG A 138 -19.67 -6.91 -14.11
C ARG A 138 -19.04 -5.79 -13.31
N MET A 139 -17.79 -6.01 -12.89
CA MET A 139 -17.00 -5.05 -12.12
C MET A 139 -15.58 -4.95 -12.64
N ALA A 140 -14.98 -3.78 -12.48
CA ALA A 140 -13.56 -3.52 -12.67
C ALA A 140 -13.10 -2.50 -11.60
N GLU A 141 -11.82 -2.17 -11.59
CA GLU A 141 -11.25 -1.05 -10.84
C GLU A 141 -10.77 0.02 -11.82
N ARG A 142 -10.96 1.28 -11.46
CA ARG A 142 -10.24 2.40 -12.07
C ARG A 142 -8.79 2.38 -11.59
N GLY A 143 -7.90 3.01 -12.36
CA GLY A 143 -6.52 3.17 -11.93
C GLY A 143 -6.42 4.08 -10.72
N GLU A 144 -5.49 3.76 -9.83
CA GLU A 144 -5.21 4.55 -8.63
C GLU A 144 -4.79 5.97 -9.04
N PRO A 145 -5.29 7.01 -8.34
CA PRO A 145 -4.92 8.39 -8.61
C PRO A 145 -3.41 8.61 -8.45
N GLU A 146 -2.93 9.66 -9.09
CA GLU A 146 -1.58 10.19 -8.89
C GLU A 146 -1.30 10.57 -7.44
N GLU A 147 -0.02 10.55 -7.08
CA GLU A 147 0.50 11.11 -5.85
C GLU A 147 1.21 12.43 -6.19
N ALA A 148 0.83 13.52 -5.52
CA ALA A 148 1.43 14.84 -5.71
C ALA A 148 2.07 15.31 -4.40
N LYS A 149 3.28 15.87 -4.51
CA LYS A 149 4.03 16.37 -3.36
C LYS A 149 4.87 17.58 -3.73
N THR A 150 4.99 18.54 -2.81
CA THR A 150 5.98 19.62 -2.91
C THR A 150 7.18 19.22 -2.08
N ILE A 151 8.36 19.20 -2.71
CA ILE A 151 9.61 18.88 -2.02
C ILE A 151 10.57 20.05 -2.06
N ARG A 152 11.35 20.17 -0.99
CA ARG A 152 12.43 21.14 -0.86
C ARG A 152 13.75 20.38 -0.86
N LEU A 153 14.54 20.66 -1.88
CA LEU A 153 15.88 20.12 -2.05
C LEU A 153 16.87 21.10 -1.42
N GLU A 154 17.73 20.59 -0.55
CA GLU A 154 18.87 21.31 -0.02
C GLU A 154 20.13 20.51 -0.35
N LEU A 155 21.09 21.15 -1.00
CA LEU A 155 22.40 20.54 -1.20
C LEU A 155 23.22 20.74 0.07
N LYS A 156 23.67 19.66 0.71
CA LYS A 156 24.77 19.73 1.69
C LYS A 156 26.02 20.16 0.92
N LEU A 157 26.23 21.46 0.80
CA LEU A 157 27.47 22.00 0.26
C LEU A 157 28.62 21.57 1.18
N ILE A 158 29.39 20.60 0.72
CA ILE A 158 30.72 20.32 1.23
C ILE A 158 31.66 21.14 0.35
N ALA A 159 32.37 22.11 0.92
CA ALA A 159 33.48 22.71 0.20
C ALA A 159 34.54 21.62 0.01
N ASP A 160 34.92 21.35 -1.23
CA ASP A 160 35.93 20.35 -1.55
C ASP A 160 37.29 20.73 -0.97
N ILE A 161 37.58 22.03 -0.99
CA ILE A 161 38.89 22.60 -0.68
C ILE A 161 38.75 23.71 0.36
N GLY A 162 39.52 23.62 1.45
CA GLY A 162 39.65 24.68 2.46
C GLY A 162 40.89 25.52 2.25
N ILE A 163 40.80 26.85 2.35
CA ILE A 163 41.96 27.75 2.25
C ILE A 163 42.39 28.18 3.66
N VAL A 164 43.58 27.75 4.09
CA VAL A 164 44.19 28.06 5.40
C VAL A 164 45.41 28.96 5.24
N GLY A 165 45.79 29.64 6.33
CA GLY A 165 46.94 30.56 6.34
C GLY A 165 46.72 31.73 7.29
N VAL A 166 47.80 32.43 7.60
CA VAL A 166 47.83 33.60 8.47
C VAL A 166 46.95 34.74 7.92
N PRO A 167 46.53 35.70 8.78
CA PRO A 167 45.91 36.93 8.30
C PRO A 167 46.77 37.61 7.22
N ASN A 168 46.13 38.19 6.21
CA ASN A 168 46.79 38.88 5.09
C ASN A 168 47.64 38.02 4.13
N ALA A 169 47.62 36.68 4.25
CA ALA A 169 48.23 35.78 3.26
C ALA A 169 47.57 35.85 1.86
N GLY A 170 46.39 36.48 1.76
CA GLY A 170 45.66 36.64 0.50
C GLY A 170 44.57 35.60 0.25
N LYS A 171 44.06 34.94 1.29
CA LYS A 171 42.99 33.92 1.21
C LYS A 171 41.72 34.43 0.53
N SER A 172 41.18 35.53 1.04
CA SER A 172 39.97 36.14 0.47
C SER A 172 40.22 36.72 -0.93
N SER A 173 41.44 37.18 -1.22
CA SER A 173 41.86 37.60 -2.57
C SER A 173 41.86 36.42 -3.54
N LEU A 174 42.41 35.27 -3.15
CA LEU A 174 42.38 34.05 -3.96
C LEU A 174 40.93 33.63 -4.27
N LEU A 175 40.03 33.63 -3.28
CA LEU A 175 38.62 33.32 -3.50
C LEU A 175 37.93 34.28 -4.47
N ALA A 176 38.25 35.57 -4.39
CA ALA A 176 37.69 36.58 -5.29
C ALA A 176 38.17 36.39 -6.74
N VAL A 177 39.39 35.91 -6.95
CA VAL A 177 39.95 35.62 -8.28
C VAL A 177 39.35 34.34 -8.86
N VAL A 178 39.24 33.31 -8.02
CA VAL A 178 38.80 31.96 -8.42
C VAL A 178 37.29 31.92 -8.68
N SER A 179 36.51 32.68 -7.91
CA SER A 179 35.10 32.86 -8.16
C SER A 179 34.91 33.87 -9.28
N ASN A 180 34.51 33.42 -10.49
CA ASN A 180 34.18 34.28 -11.65
C ASN A 180 33.06 35.33 -11.38
N ALA A 181 32.62 35.48 -10.14
CA ALA A 181 31.76 36.53 -9.60
C ALA A 181 32.16 36.79 -8.13
N LYS A 182 31.90 37.99 -7.61
CA LYS A 182 32.14 38.39 -6.20
C LYS A 182 31.89 37.22 -5.22
N PRO A 183 32.82 36.96 -4.26
CA PRO A 183 32.63 35.95 -3.22
C PRO A 183 31.24 36.05 -2.61
N LYS A 184 30.51 34.93 -2.54
CA LYS A 184 29.16 34.92 -2.00
C LYS A 184 29.23 34.57 -0.51
N ILE A 185 28.72 35.48 0.30
CA ILE A 185 28.53 35.29 1.74
C ILE A 185 27.32 34.35 1.88
N ALA A 186 27.51 33.23 2.58
CA ALA A 186 26.45 32.26 2.84
C ALA A 186 26.15 32.18 4.34
N ASP A 187 24.86 32.31 4.69
CA ASP A 187 24.34 32.22 6.06
C ASP A 187 23.85 30.78 6.32
N TYR A 188 24.74 29.89 6.75
CA TYR A 188 24.36 28.51 7.06
C TYR A 188 23.77 28.39 8.47
N PRO A 189 22.72 27.57 8.69
CA PRO A 189 22.03 27.45 10.00
C PRO A 189 22.92 26.94 11.15
N PHE A 190 24.09 26.39 10.81
CA PHE A 190 25.06 25.80 11.73
C PHE A 190 26.35 26.63 11.86
N THR A 191 26.41 27.82 11.24
CA THR A 191 27.56 28.73 11.35
C THR A 191 27.20 29.96 12.16
N THR A 192 28.03 30.33 13.15
CA THR A 192 27.93 31.62 13.86
C THR A 192 28.63 32.76 13.11
N LEU A 193 29.47 32.44 12.12
CA LEU A 193 30.15 33.37 11.22
C LEU A 193 29.96 32.88 9.78
N THR A 194 29.48 33.74 8.90
CA THR A 194 29.26 33.45 7.48
C THR A 194 30.56 33.17 6.73
N PRO A 195 30.83 31.94 6.26
CA PRO A 195 32.03 31.68 5.47
C PRO A 195 31.91 32.26 4.06
N ASN A 196 33.05 32.63 3.47
CA ASN A 196 33.14 33.06 2.07
C ASN A 196 33.40 31.83 1.19
N LEU A 197 32.54 31.61 0.21
CA LEU A 197 32.66 30.51 -0.76
C LEU A 197 33.04 31.04 -2.15
N GLY A 198 33.83 30.24 -2.87
CA GLY A 198 34.21 30.47 -4.25
C GLY A 198 34.03 29.20 -5.08
N VAL A 199 33.48 29.34 -6.29
CA VAL A 199 33.30 28.22 -7.22
C VAL A 199 34.15 28.45 -8.45
N SER A 200 35.00 27.48 -8.78
CA SER A 200 35.85 27.49 -9.98
C SER A 200 35.46 26.39 -10.94
N ARG A 201 35.42 26.69 -12.24
CA ARG A 201 35.27 25.69 -13.30
C ARG A 201 36.60 25.59 -14.04
N LEU A 202 37.24 24.42 -13.96
CA LEU A 202 38.52 24.17 -14.64
C LEU A 202 38.30 23.67 -16.07
N ASP A 203 37.32 22.81 -16.28
CA ASP A 203 36.88 22.33 -17.59
C ASP A 203 35.38 21.98 -17.55
N MET A 204 34.88 21.28 -18.57
CA MET A 204 33.47 20.90 -18.69
C MET A 204 33.01 19.92 -17.60
N ASP A 205 33.92 19.11 -17.05
CA ASP A 205 33.62 18.01 -16.13
C ASP A 205 34.14 18.27 -14.70
N THR A 206 34.97 19.31 -14.51
CA THR A 206 35.68 19.58 -13.25
C THR A 206 35.29 20.94 -12.68
N THR A 207 34.46 20.92 -11.63
CA THR A 207 34.12 22.09 -10.81
C THR A 207 34.69 21.91 -9.41
N LEU A 208 35.26 22.97 -8.83
CA LEU A 208 35.81 22.98 -7.48
C LEU A 208 35.04 23.98 -6.60
N VAL A 209 34.69 23.57 -5.38
CA VAL A 209 34.14 24.46 -4.35
C VAL A 209 35.21 24.75 -3.30
N LEU A 210 35.59 26.02 -3.18
CA LEU A 210 36.59 26.50 -2.22
C LEU A 210 35.91 27.29 -1.10
N VAL A 211 36.39 27.13 0.13
CA VAL A 211 35.94 27.90 1.30
C VAL A 211 37.10 28.64 1.96
N ASP A 212 36.90 29.93 2.29
CA ASP A 212 37.84 30.66 3.16
C ASP A 212 37.72 30.09 4.55
N ILE A 213 38.86 29.72 5.14
CA ILE A 213 38.90 29.38 6.54
C ILE A 213 39.42 30.62 7.29
N PRO A 214 38.56 31.54 7.78
CA PRO A 214 38.97 32.64 8.65
C PRO A 214 39.78 32.14 9.85
N GLY A 215 40.71 32.99 10.30
CA GLY A 215 41.86 32.65 11.14
C GLY A 215 41.62 31.56 12.18
N LEU A 216 42.52 30.57 12.17
CA LEU A 216 42.88 29.83 13.38
C LEU A 216 43.45 30.90 14.32
N ILE A 217 42.62 31.42 15.21
CA ILE A 217 43.01 32.55 16.06
C ILE A 217 43.84 31.99 17.22
N GLU A 218 44.89 32.72 17.61
CA GLU A 218 45.61 32.53 18.87
C GLU A 218 44.60 32.28 20.01
N GLY A 219 44.63 31.09 20.60
CA GLY A 219 43.73 30.71 21.70
C GLY A 219 42.57 29.77 21.35
N ALA A 220 42.49 29.23 20.12
CA ALA A 220 41.49 28.20 19.77
C ALA A 220 41.56 26.94 20.69
N SER A 221 42.73 26.63 21.25
CA SER A 221 42.94 25.55 22.23
C SER A 221 42.40 25.85 23.63
N GLN A 222 42.01 27.10 23.94
CA GLN A 222 41.50 27.51 25.26
C GLN A 222 39.96 27.45 25.37
N GLY A 223 39.26 26.91 24.38
CA GLY A 223 37.82 26.58 24.49
C GLY A 223 36.86 27.78 24.43
N VAL A 224 37.31 28.97 24.00
CA VAL A 224 36.46 30.16 23.89
C VAL A 224 35.66 30.13 22.57
N GLY A 225 34.51 29.43 22.60
CA GLY A 225 33.25 29.70 21.90
C GLY A 225 33.16 29.81 20.36
N LEU A 226 34.22 30.14 19.63
CA LEU A 226 34.17 30.47 18.19
C LEU A 226 34.98 29.50 17.31
N GLY A 227 36.02 28.85 17.84
CA GLY A 227 36.89 27.95 17.08
C GLY A 227 36.30 26.54 16.82
N TYR A 228 35.61 25.96 17.81
CA TYR A 228 35.19 24.55 17.78
C TYR A 228 34.15 24.24 16.67
N THR A 229 33.14 25.08 16.49
CA THR A 229 32.10 24.91 15.47
C THR A 229 32.63 25.20 14.06
N PHE A 230 33.63 26.08 13.96
CA PHE A 230 34.25 26.48 12.71
C PHE A 230 35.21 25.43 12.16
N LEU A 231 36.00 24.81 13.02
CA LEU A 231 36.94 23.74 12.67
C LEU A 231 36.22 22.46 12.18
N ARG A 232 34.94 22.24 12.53
CA ARG A 232 34.09 21.22 11.86
C ARG A 232 33.94 21.44 10.34
N HIS A 233 34.05 22.67 9.85
CA HIS A 233 33.98 22.96 8.43
C HIS A 233 35.27 22.50 7.73
N ILE A 234 36.42 22.66 8.40
CA ILE A 234 37.69 22.09 7.95
C ILE A 234 37.63 20.56 7.96
N GLN A 235 36.99 19.93 8.96
CA GLN A 235 36.81 18.47 8.97
C GLN A 235 36.07 17.96 7.72
N ARG A 236 35.20 18.77 7.11
CA ARG A 236 34.43 18.42 5.91
C ARG A 236 35.18 18.63 4.59
N THR A 237 36.22 19.47 4.55
CA THR A 237 37.03 19.65 3.34
C THR A 237 37.90 18.41 3.08
N ARG A 238 38.19 18.09 1.82
CA ARG A 238 39.01 16.92 1.48
C ARG A 238 40.47 17.29 1.26
N VAL A 239 40.72 18.50 0.77
CA VAL A 239 42.05 19.05 0.50
C VAL A 239 42.17 20.43 1.14
N LEU A 240 43.39 20.81 1.52
CA LEU A 240 43.70 22.15 2.01
C LEU A 240 44.62 22.90 1.04
N ILE A 241 44.36 24.18 0.83
CA ILE A 241 45.31 25.12 0.23
C ILE A 241 45.89 25.95 1.37
N HIS A 242 47.19 25.79 1.62
CA HIS A 242 47.91 26.49 2.67
C HIS A 242 48.62 27.70 2.07
N MET A 243 48.06 28.90 2.28
CA MET A 243 48.61 30.16 1.77
C MET A 243 49.62 30.78 2.74
N LEU A 244 50.83 31.02 2.23
CA LEU A 244 51.90 31.75 2.91
C LEU A 244 52.00 33.17 2.36
N ASP A 245 52.20 34.13 3.27
CA ASP A 245 52.44 35.52 2.93
C ASP A 245 53.92 35.75 2.57
N GLY A 246 54.21 36.09 1.31
CA GLY A 246 55.58 36.39 0.88
C GLY A 246 56.23 37.61 1.54
N LEU A 247 55.43 38.52 2.12
CA LEU A 247 55.91 39.67 2.88
C LEU A 247 56.14 39.38 4.37
N SER A 248 55.73 38.21 4.88
CA SER A 248 55.97 37.84 6.28
C SER A 248 57.46 37.78 6.59
N GLU A 249 57.85 38.15 7.81
CA GLU A 249 59.23 38.08 8.27
C GLU A 249 59.75 36.64 8.22
N ASP A 250 58.95 35.68 8.66
CA ASP A 250 59.27 34.25 8.62
C ASP A 250 58.07 33.37 8.16
N PRO A 251 57.91 33.20 6.83
CA PRO A 251 56.84 32.37 6.27
C PRO A 251 56.92 30.88 6.66
N LEU A 252 58.10 30.38 7.05
CA LEU A 252 58.28 28.97 7.45
C LEU A 252 57.80 28.73 8.88
N SER A 253 58.01 29.72 9.76
CA SER A 253 57.43 29.71 11.10
C SER A 253 55.90 29.76 11.02
N ASP A 254 55.34 30.65 10.19
CA ASP A 254 53.89 30.75 9.96
C ASP A 254 53.28 29.42 9.50
N PHE A 255 53.94 28.75 8.54
CA PHE A 255 53.53 27.42 8.07
C PHE A 255 53.50 26.38 9.19
N SER A 256 54.55 26.37 10.02
CA SER A 256 54.71 25.40 11.11
C SER A 256 53.70 25.66 12.23
N GLN A 257 53.41 26.93 12.52
CA GLN A 257 52.41 27.34 13.50
C GLN A 257 51.01 26.87 13.10
N ILE A 258 50.57 27.18 11.88
CA ILE A 258 49.23 26.80 11.39
C ILE A 258 49.05 25.27 11.38
N ASN A 259 50.07 24.50 10.97
CA ASN A 259 50.02 23.04 11.03
C ASN A 259 49.94 22.51 12.47
N SER A 260 50.66 23.13 13.40
CA SER A 260 50.60 22.76 14.83
C SER A 260 49.22 23.05 15.41
N GLU A 261 48.61 24.18 15.07
CA GLU A 261 47.26 24.55 15.49
C GLU A 261 46.20 23.59 14.94
N MET A 262 46.32 23.17 13.68
CA MET A 262 45.43 22.15 13.09
C MET A 262 45.58 20.80 13.80
N ALA A 263 46.81 20.36 14.08
CA ALA A 263 47.09 19.09 14.77
C ALA A 263 46.59 19.09 16.22
N LEU A 264 46.69 20.22 16.92
CA LEU A 264 46.15 20.37 18.28
C LEU A 264 44.62 20.28 18.34
N PHE A 265 43.93 20.59 17.24
CA PHE A 265 42.48 20.50 17.19
C PHE A 265 42.01 19.09 16.84
N ASP A 266 42.51 18.52 15.74
CA ASP A 266 42.15 17.20 15.26
C ASP A 266 43.27 16.64 14.39
N GLU A 267 43.85 15.50 14.80
CA GLU A 267 44.89 14.79 14.07
C GLU A 267 44.46 14.49 12.62
N LYS A 268 43.16 14.23 12.39
CA LYS A 268 42.62 13.96 11.05
C LYS A 268 42.66 15.16 10.10
N ILE A 269 42.72 16.39 10.62
CA ILE A 269 42.86 17.59 9.79
C ILE A 269 44.31 17.75 9.32
N ALA A 270 45.27 17.49 10.21
CA ALA A 270 46.69 17.56 9.90
C ALA A 270 47.12 16.54 8.83
N GLU A 271 46.46 15.37 8.78
CA GLU A 271 46.71 14.33 7.78
C GLU A 271 46.18 14.64 6.38
N LYS A 272 45.37 15.70 6.21
CA LYS A 272 44.76 16.02 4.91
C LYS A 272 45.82 16.43 3.88
N PRO A 273 45.68 16.03 2.61
CA PRO A 273 46.55 16.52 1.54
C PRO A 273 46.51 18.06 1.46
N GLN A 274 47.69 18.68 1.45
CA GLN A 274 47.83 20.14 1.41
C GLN A 274 48.59 20.58 0.16
N VAL A 275 48.10 21.63 -0.52
CA VAL A 275 48.88 22.39 -1.51
C VAL A 275 49.43 23.63 -0.82
N VAL A 276 50.75 23.71 -0.67
CA VAL A 276 51.40 24.90 -0.12
C VAL A 276 51.52 25.96 -1.21
N VAL A 277 51.15 27.19 -0.90
CA VAL A 277 51.14 28.32 -1.84
C VAL A 277 51.95 29.45 -1.25
N PHE A 278 52.88 30.00 -2.03
CA PHE A 278 53.63 31.20 -1.66
C PHE A 278 53.09 32.39 -2.47
N ASN A 279 52.34 33.27 -1.80
CA ASN A 279 51.60 34.35 -2.46
C ASN A 279 52.38 35.68 -2.47
N LYS A 280 51.93 36.65 -3.28
CA LYS A 280 52.51 37.98 -3.50
C LYS A 280 53.78 38.00 -4.37
N MET A 281 53.86 37.07 -5.33
CA MET A 281 54.98 36.99 -6.29
C MET A 281 55.07 38.17 -7.26
N ASP A 282 54.08 39.08 -7.27
CA ASP A 282 54.13 40.35 -8.00
C ASP A 282 55.19 41.33 -7.44
N LEU A 283 55.68 41.11 -6.22
CA LEU A 283 56.64 41.99 -5.55
C LEU A 283 58.10 41.50 -5.73
N PRO A 284 59.04 42.36 -6.19
CA PRO A 284 60.43 41.96 -6.42
C PRO A 284 61.14 41.37 -5.19
N GLN A 285 60.88 41.94 -4.01
CA GLN A 285 61.46 41.47 -2.74
C GLN A 285 61.02 40.03 -2.39
N VAL A 286 59.82 39.65 -2.81
CA VAL A 286 59.27 38.30 -2.60
C VAL A 286 59.90 37.32 -3.59
N GLN A 287 60.09 37.73 -4.85
CA GLN A 287 60.76 36.94 -5.88
C GLN A 287 62.20 36.58 -5.50
N GLU A 288 62.95 37.50 -4.88
CA GLU A 288 64.32 37.23 -4.40
C GLU A 288 64.36 36.18 -3.26
N ARG A 289 63.33 36.14 -2.41
CA ARG A 289 63.23 35.19 -1.29
C ARG A 289 62.77 33.79 -1.71
N TRP A 290 62.04 33.70 -2.83
CA TRP A 290 61.41 32.46 -3.29
C TRP A 290 62.36 31.25 -3.38
N PRO A 291 63.57 31.34 -3.98
CA PRO A 291 64.45 30.17 -4.10
C PRO A 291 64.84 29.55 -2.75
N SER A 292 65.08 30.38 -1.74
CA SER A 292 65.44 29.90 -0.39
C SER A 292 64.26 29.26 0.33
N ILE A 293 63.07 29.83 0.21
CA ILE A 293 61.85 29.31 0.84
C ILE A 293 61.43 28.01 0.15
N ALA A 294 61.51 27.94 -1.18
CA ALA A 294 61.20 26.74 -1.96
C ALA A 294 62.10 25.56 -1.58
N ASP A 295 63.41 25.78 -1.40
CA ASP A 295 64.34 24.74 -0.97
C ASP A 295 64.05 24.25 0.46
N ALA A 296 63.68 25.17 1.36
CA ALA A 296 63.30 24.82 2.74
C ALA A 296 62.02 23.99 2.79
N LEU A 297 60.96 24.38 2.07
CA LEU A 297 59.71 23.63 2.00
C LEU A 297 59.90 22.25 1.34
N LYS A 298 60.76 22.17 0.33
CA LYS A 298 61.10 20.91 -0.33
C LYS A 298 61.81 19.94 0.62
N LYS A 299 62.68 20.43 1.51
CA LYS A 299 63.30 19.61 2.58
C LYS A 299 62.27 19.11 3.60
N LEU A 300 61.18 19.85 3.80
CA LEU A 300 60.05 19.45 4.64
C LEU A 300 59.06 18.52 3.91
N GLY A 301 59.31 18.17 2.64
CA GLY A 301 58.46 17.28 1.85
C GLY A 301 57.29 17.96 1.13
N PHE A 302 57.21 19.29 1.18
CA PHE A 302 56.16 20.06 0.51
C PHE A 302 56.69 20.73 -0.76
N GLU A 303 55.94 20.63 -1.85
CA GLU A 303 56.23 21.35 -3.09
C GLU A 303 55.28 22.53 -3.21
N ALA A 304 55.82 23.74 -3.01
CA ALA A 304 55.03 24.96 -2.99
C ALA A 304 54.80 25.53 -4.40
N VAL A 305 53.62 26.12 -4.62
CA VAL A 305 53.27 26.82 -5.86
C VAL A 305 53.44 28.33 -5.65
N PRO A 306 54.32 29.00 -6.43
CA PRO A 306 54.44 30.47 -6.37
C PRO A 306 53.26 31.10 -7.11
N VAL A 307 52.48 31.94 -6.44
CA VAL A 307 51.24 32.54 -6.99
C VAL A 307 51.24 34.04 -6.76
N SER A 308 50.58 34.77 -7.67
CA SER A 308 50.14 36.14 -7.41
C SER A 308 48.64 36.24 -7.62
N THR A 309 47.90 36.42 -6.53
CA THR A 309 46.44 36.64 -6.61
C THR A 309 46.10 37.97 -7.29
N VAL A 310 47.00 38.96 -7.33
CA VAL A 310 46.73 40.27 -7.94
C VAL A 310 46.89 40.23 -9.46
N THR A 311 47.94 39.57 -9.94
CA THR A 311 48.22 39.43 -11.40
C THR A 311 47.59 38.17 -12.00
N HIS A 312 46.95 37.34 -11.16
CA HIS A 312 46.38 36.03 -11.49
C HIS A 312 47.43 35.02 -11.99
N GLU A 313 48.71 35.26 -11.69
CA GLU A 313 49.81 34.40 -12.11
C GLU A 313 49.78 33.07 -11.34
N ASN A 314 49.88 31.96 -12.09
CA ASN A 314 49.87 30.57 -11.60
C ASN A 314 48.64 30.14 -10.78
N VAL A 315 47.55 30.91 -10.78
CA VAL A 315 46.30 30.55 -10.10
C VAL A 315 45.68 29.28 -10.72
N ASP A 316 45.67 29.17 -12.05
CA ASP A 316 45.16 27.97 -12.73
C ASP A 316 46.00 26.72 -12.38
N GLN A 317 47.33 26.87 -12.30
CA GLN A 317 48.24 25.80 -11.92
C GLN A 317 47.97 25.32 -10.48
N LEU A 318 47.70 26.25 -9.56
CA LEU A 318 47.29 25.94 -8.20
C LEU A 318 45.99 25.13 -8.18
N LEU A 319 44.96 25.57 -8.91
CA LEU A 319 43.66 24.89 -8.91
C LEU A 319 43.74 23.49 -9.53
N TRP A 320 44.49 23.31 -10.62
CA TRP A 320 44.73 21.99 -11.21
C TRP A 320 45.48 21.05 -10.25
N ARG A 321 46.43 21.58 -9.48
CA ARG A 321 47.14 20.80 -8.46
C ARG A 321 46.20 20.39 -7.32
N ALA A 322 45.34 21.28 -6.88
CA ALA A 322 44.32 20.99 -5.87
C ALA A 322 43.30 19.95 -6.38
N ALA A 323 42.84 20.06 -7.64
CA ALA A 323 41.95 19.08 -8.27
C ALA A 323 42.58 17.68 -8.34
N LYS A 324 43.88 17.60 -8.66
CA LYS A 324 44.62 16.33 -8.66
C LYS A 324 44.65 15.69 -7.27
N LEU A 325 45.00 16.45 -6.24
CA LEU A 325 44.98 15.96 -4.86
C LEU A 325 43.58 15.57 -4.41
N LEU A 326 42.55 16.30 -4.83
CA LEU A 326 41.16 16.00 -4.50
C LEU A 326 40.71 14.66 -5.09
N LYS A 327 41.19 14.33 -6.29
CA LYS A 327 40.93 13.04 -6.94
C LYS A 327 41.59 11.87 -6.19
N ASP A 328 42.80 12.09 -5.66
CA ASP A 328 43.58 11.06 -4.97
C ASP A 328 43.24 10.99 -3.45
N ALA A 329 42.56 11.99 -2.90
CA ALA A 329 42.19 12.06 -1.49
C ALA A 329 41.10 11.04 -1.12
N PRO A 330 41.22 10.35 0.03
CA PRO A 330 40.21 9.39 0.48
C PRO A 330 38.84 10.07 0.60
N GLU A 331 37.78 9.35 0.21
CA GLU A 331 36.41 9.83 0.38
C GLU A 331 36.10 9.99 1.88
N PRO A 332 35.43 11.08 2.29
CA PRO A 332 35.08 11.28 3.69
C PRO A 332 34.21 10.11 4.18
N GLN A 333 34.53 9.59 5.37
CA GLN A 333 33.73 8.54 6.02
C GLN A 333 32.29 9.05 6.19
N ALA A 334 31.32 8.31 5.66
CA ALA A 334 29.90 8.60 5.79
C ALA A 334 29.53 8.70 7.28
N VAL A 335 28.92 9.81 7.66
CA VAL A 335 28.34 9.98 9.00
C VAL A 335 27.13 9.06 9.10
N GLU A 336 26.99 8.37 10.24
CA GLU A 336 25.95 7.39 10.53
C GLU A 336 24.57 7.79 9.98
N GLU A 337 23.95 6.85 9.26
CA GLU A 337 22.62 6.97 8.68
C GLU A 337 21.61 7.36 9.76
N LEU A 338 21.01 8.54 9.63
CA LEU A 338 19.76 8.83 10.33
C LEU A 338 18.68 7.92 9.75
N PRO A 339 17.99 7.09 10.55
CA PRO A 339 16.92 6.25 10.04
C PRO A 339 15.83 7.15 9.47
N VAL A 340 15.64 7.08 8.15
CA VAL A 340 14.54 7.74 7.46
C VAL A 340 13.25 7.08 7.94
N TYR A 341 12.57 7.72 8.88
CA TYR A 341 11.26 7.30 9.35
C TYR A 341 10.25 7.55 8.23
N ARG A 342 10.05 6.55 7.37
CA ARG A 342 8.92 6.55 6.44
C ARG A 342 7.66 6.36 7.27
N VAL A 343 6.87 7.42 7.39
CA VAL A 343 5.49 7.29 7.86
C VAL A 343 4.77 6.45 6.81
N GLU A 344 4.61 5.16 7.07
CA GLU A 344 3.70 4.34 6.27
C GLU A 344 2.28 4.85 6.56
N ASP A 345 1.53 5.18 5.50
CA ASP A 345 0.11 5.49 5.61
C ASP A 345 -0.61 4.25 6.13
N ASP A 346 -0.91 4.23 7.43
CA ASP A 346 -1.71 3.20 8.05
C ASP A 346 -3.09 3.14 7.37
N PRO A 347 -3.44 2.02 6.70
CA PRO A 347 -4.70 1.90 5.97
C PRO A 347 -5.94 1.98 6.86
N GLN A 348 -5.80 1.84 8.19
CA GLN A 348 -6.88 2.00 9.16
C GLN A 348 -6.96 3.41 9.75
N LYS A 349 -6.07 4.33 9.37
CA LYS A 349 -6.10 5.71 9.85
C LYS A 349 -7.10 6.54 9.04
N PHE A 350 -8.23 6.82 9.64
CA PHE A 350 -9.26 7.70 9.09
C PHE A 350 -9.93 8.54 10.20
N THR A 351 -10.68 9.55 9.80
CA THR A 351 -11.46 10.41 10.70
C THR A 351 -12.87 10.62 10.13
N VAL A 352 -13.86 10.71 11.01
CA VAL A 352 -15.27 10.93 10.66
C VAL A 352 -15.74 12.21 11.31
N HIS A 353 -16.34 13.10 10.53
CA HIS A 353 -16.88 14.37 11.03
C HIS A 353 -18.27 14.64 10.45
N LYS A 354 -19.15 15.24 11.26
CA LYS A 354 -20.47 15.69 10.81
C LYS A 354 -20.34 17.02 10.06
N ALA A 355 -20.95 17.12 8.88
CA ALA A 355 -21.00 18.34 8.06
C ALA A 355 -22.44 18.87 7.93
N GLU A 356 -22.63 20.01 7.26
CA GLU A 356 -23.96 20.59 7.03
C GLU A 356 -24.89 19.68 6.22
N ARG A 357 -24.33 18.80 5.37
CA ARG A 357 -25.06 17.84 4.53
C ARG A 357 -24.54 16.42 4.77
N GLY A 358 -24.81 15.88 5.95
CA GLY A 358 -24.48 14.50 6.30
C GLY A 358 -23.10 14.34 6.97
N TRP A 359 -22.38 13.29 6.59
CA TRP A 359 -21.13 12.85 7.21
C TRP A 359 -19.98 12.91 6.23
N VAL A 360 -18.78 13.22 6.71
CA VAL A 360 -17.55 13.25 5.90
C VAL A 360 -16.53 12.31 6.51
N VAL A 361 -16.00 11.40 5.69
CA VAL A 361 -14.91 10.49 6.08
C VAL A 361 -13.63 10.92 5.37
N HIS A 362 -12.58 11.18 6.15
CA HIS A 362 -11.24 11.50 5.65
C HIS A 362 -10.28 10.37 5.94
N GLY A 363 -9.60 9.88 4.90
CA GLY A 363 -8.57 8.85 5.03
C GLY A 363 -7.95 8.48 3.68
N SER A 364 -6.62 8.48 3.61
CA SER A 364 -5.90 8.28 2.34
C SER A 364 -6.19 6.92 1.70
N ALA A 365 -6.42 5.87 2.49
CA ALA A 365 -6.78 4.55 1.98
C ALA A 365 -8.21 4.49 1.43
N ILE A 366 -9.18 5.05 2.16
CA ILE A 366 -10.60 4.98 1.77
C ILE A 366 -10.92 5.92 0.60
N GLU A 367 -10.31 7.11 0.56
CA GLU A 367 -10.45 8.06 -0.55
C GLU A 367 -9.85 7.50 -1.85
N ARG A 368 -8.68 6.84 -1.78
CA ARG A 368 -8.11 6.12 -2.93
C ARG A 368 -9.02 5.01 -3.39
N ALA A 369 -9.58 4.22 -2.48
CA ALA A 369 -10.51 3.15 -2.86
C ALA A 369 -11.80 3.68 -3.52
N ALA A 370 -12.30 4.83 -3.06
CA ALA A 370 -13.45 5.50 -3.63
C ALA A 370 -13.15 5.97 -5.07
N ALA A 371 -11.99 6.59 -5.29
CA ALA A 371 -11.51 7.01 -6.61
C ALA A 371 -11.30 5.83 -7.58
N MET A 372 -10.92 4.67 -7.05
CA MET A 372 -10.72 3.44 -7.83
C MET A 372 -12.02 2.68 -8.14
N THR A 373 -13.18 3.14 -7.64
CA THR A 373 -14.46 2.44 -7.79
C THR A 373 -15.24 2.95 -9.02
N TYR A 374 -15.81 2.02 -9.79
CA TYR A 374 -16.82 2.33 -10.81
C TYR A 374 -18.20 2.40 -10.16
N TRP A 375 -18.71 3.61 -9.93
CA TRP A 375 -19.97 3.85 -9.21
C TRP A 375 -21.21 3.46 -10.03
N GLU A 376 -21.09 3.41 -11.36
CA GLU A 376 -22.13 2.92 -12.28
C GLU A 376 -22.29 1.39 -12.26
N HIS A 377 -21.39 0.66 -11.60
CA HIS A 377 -21.40 -0.79 -11.52
C HIS A 377 -21.73 -1.26 -10.11
N GLY A 378 -22.95 -1.77 -9.90
CA GLY A 378 -23.41 -2.20 -8.57
C GLY A 378 -22.57 -3.32 -7.92
N GLU A 379 -21.82 -4.11 -8.69
CA GLU A 379 -20.84 -5.05 -8.14
C GLU A 379 -19.56 -4.37 -7.61
N SER A 380 -19.10 -3.29 -8.27
CA SER A 380 -17.98 -2.47 -7.80
C SER A 380 -18.36 -1.70 -6.53
N VAL A 381 -19.58 -1.16 -6.44
CA VAL A 381 -20.10 -0.49 -5.23
C VAL A 381 -20.14 -1.46 -4.05
N ARG A 382 -20.66 -2.68 -4.24
CA ARG A 382 -20.67 -3.72 -3.19
C ARG A 382 -19.28 -4.18 -2.75
N ARG A 383 -18.28 -4.07 -3.63
CA ARG A 383 -16.89 -4.32 -3.26
C ARG A 383 -16.34 -3.18 -2.39
N PHE A 384 -16.66 -1.93 -2.72
CA PHE A 384 -16.27 -0.77 -1.93
C PHE A 384 -16.89 -0.80 -0.52
N GLN A 385 -18.18 -1.15 -0.40
CA GLN A 385 -18.84 -1.33 0.90
C GLN A 385 -18.13 -2.36 1.79
N ARG A 386 -17.77 -3.53 1.24
CA ARG A 386 -16.99 -4.55 1.99
C ARG A 386 -15.60 -4.06 2.43
N LEU A 387 -15.02 -3.11 1.68
CA LEU A 387 -13.76 -2.50 2.07
C LEU A 387 -13.94 -1.51 3.22
N MET A 388 -15.03 -0.72 3.22
CA MET A 388 -15.38 0.16 4.34
C MET A 388 -15.55 -0.63 5.64
N GLU A 389 -16.25 -1.77 5.57
CA GLU A 389 -16.41 -2.72 6.67
C GLU A 389 -15.05 -3.22 7.18
N TYR A 390 -14.17 -3.69 6.28
CA TYR A 390 -12.84 -4.19 6.65
C TYR A 390 -11.93 -3.13 7.27
N ILE A 391 -12.00 -1.88 6.81
CA ILE A 391 -11.22 -0.76 7.35
C ILE A 391 -11.79 -0.29 8.69
N GLY A 392 -13.06 -0.61 9.00
CA GLY A 392 -13.75 -0.20 10.23
C GLY A 392 -14.47 1.15 10.11
N VAL A 393 -14.62 1.68 8.88
CA VAL A 393 -15.32 2.95 8.63
C VAL A 393 -16.79 2.85 9.03
N ASP A 394 -17.42 1.70 8.78
CA ASP A 394 -18.82 1.46 9.10
C ASP A 394 -19.09 1.60 10.60
N GLU A 395 -18.23 1.00 11.43
CA GLU A 395 -18.38 1.07 12.89
C GLU A 395 -18.18 2.49 13.42
N ALA A 396 -17.18 3.19 12.90
CA ALA A 396 -16.94 4.58 13.28
C ALA A 396 -18.07 5.52 12.86
N LEU A 397 -18.71 5.29 11.71
CA LEU A 397 -19.91 6.04 11.30
C LEU A 397 -21.09 5.76 12.23
N ARG A 398 -21.29 4.51 12.68
CA ARG A 398 -22.31 4.16 13.68
C ARG A 398 -22.05 4.82 15.03
N GLU A 399 -20.82 4.75 15.53
CA GLU A 399 -20.42 5.40 16.78
C GLU A 399 -20.61 6.93 16.71
N ALA A 400 -20.38 7.52 15.54
CA ALA A 400 -20.62 8.93 15.30
C ALA A 400 -22.13 9.29 15.26
N GLY A 401 -23.00 8.31 14.99
CA GLY A 401 -24.45 8.45 15.00
C GLY A 401 -25.07 8.70 13.61
N VAL A 402 -24.53 8.09 12.56
CA VAL A 402 -25.16 8.06 11.23
C VAL A 402 -26.51 7.34 11.27
N GLU A 403 -27.51 7.86 10.57
CA GLU A 403 -28.83 7.23 10.42
C GLU A 403 -29.03 6.66 9.00
N GLU A 404 -29.92 5.68 8.83
CA GLU A 404 -30.31 5.14 7.53
C GLU A 404 -30.82 6.27 6.61
N GLY A 405 -30.27 6.36 5.39
CA GLY A 405 -30.60 7.42 4.44
C GLY A 405 -29.74 8.69 4.57
N ASP A 406 -28.87 8.80 5.59
CA ASP A 406 -27.92 9.91 5.68
C ASP A 406 -26.92 9.89 4.52
N THR A 407 -26.48 11.07 4.08
CA THR A 407 -25.42 11.17 3.07
C THR A 407 -24.04 11.04 3.72
N VAL A 408 -23.20 10.12 3.23
CA VAL A 408 -21.80 9.96 3.60
C VAL A 408 -20.93 10.36 2.43
N ARG A 409 -20.01 11.31 2.65
CA ARG A 409 -19.09 11.82 1.66
C ARG A 409 -17.67 11.33 1.91
N ILE A 410 -17.05 10.78 0.87
CA ILE A 410 -15.69 10.25 0.87
C ILE A 410 -14.94 10.86 -0.32
N GLY A 411 -14.03 11.79 -0.08
CA GLY A 411 -13.43 12.61 -1.13
C GLY A 411 -14.51 13.39 -1.90
N GLU A 412 -14.55 13.20 -3.22
CA GLU A 412 -15.52 13.82 -4.14
C GLU A 412 -16.83 13.02 -4.30
N TYR A 413 -16.95 11.86 -3.63
CA TYR A 413 -18.08 10.93 -3.81
C TYR A 413 -19.07 11.03 -2.67
N GLU A 414 -20.35 11.08 -3.00
CA GLU A 414 -21.47 11.08 -2.05
C GLU A 414 -22.24 9.76 -2.15
N LEU A 415 -22.53 9.18 -1.00
CA LEU A 415 -23.21 7.89 -0.84
C LEU A 415 -24.39 8.06 0.11
N GLU A 416 -25.47 7.35 -0.16
CA GLU A 416 -26.54 7.19 0.82
C GLU A 416 -26.17 6.04 1.77
N TRP A 417 -26.20 6.29 3.07
CA TRP A 417 -25.92 5.31 4.10
C TRP A 417 -27.06 4.29 4.17
N GLN A 418 -26.70 3.02 4.06
CA GLN A 418 -27.58 1.88 4.26
C GLN A 418 -26.90 0.94 5.25
N ASP A 419 -27.52 0.67 6.39
CA ASP A 419 -26.90 -0.16 7.42
C ASP A 419 -26.96 -1.64 7.01
N LEU A 420 -25.89 -2.11 6.35
CA LEU A 420 -25.77 -3.47 5.84
C LEU A 420 -25.59 -4.54 6.92
N LEU A 421 -25.28 -4.17 8.18
CA LEU A 421 -25.29 -5.13 9.29
C LEU A 421 -26.68 -5.73 9.55
N MET A 422 -27.75 -5.13 9.01
CA MET A 422 -29.10 -5.70 9.02
C MET A 422 -29.35 -6.78 7.96
N THR A 423 -28.42 -7.07 7.05
CA THR A 423 -28.61 -8.16 6.06
C THR A 423 -27.38 -9.06 5.92
N LYS A 424 -27.05 -9.82 6.98
CA LYS A 424 -26.43 -11.14 6.74
C LYS A 424 -27.29 -11.86 5.71
N LYS A 425 -26.68 -12.38 4.63
CA LYS A 425 -27.39 -13.28 3.71
C LYS A 425 -28.02 -14.40 4.53
N ARG A 426 -29.30 -14.67 4.29
CA ARG A 426 -30.10 -15.61 5.08
C ARG A 426 -30.13 -16.94 4.35
N LEU A 427 -29.53 -17.96 4.96
CA LEU A 427 -29.45 -19.31 4.41
C LEU A 427 -30.48 -20.20 5.09
N GLY A 428 -31.40 -20.76 4.30
CA GLY A 428 -32.31 -21.81 4.77
C GLY A 428 -31.61 -23.16 4.77
N ILE A 429 -31.66 -23.91 5.87
CA ILE A 429 -31.15 -25.28 5.95
C ILE A 429 -32.34 -26.24 5.93
N PHE A 430 -32.48 -27.03 4.88
CA PHE A 430 -33.55 -28.00 4.72
C PHE A 430 -33.01 -29.43 4.73
N GLY A 431 -33.01 -30.04 5.92
CA GLY A 431 -32.51 -31.40 6.13
C GLY A 431 -33.57 -32.46 5.93
N GLY A 432 -33.18 -33.61 5.36
CA GLY A 432 -34.11 -34.73 5.20
C GLY A 432 -33.48 -35.99 4.60
N THR A 433 -34.19 -37.11 4.74
CA THR A 433 -33.82 -38.38 4.07
C THR A 433 -34.06 -38.32 2.56
N PHE A 434 -35.07 -37.56 2.13
CA PHE A 434 -35.53 -37.38 0.74
C PHE A 434 -35.59 -38.68 -0.07
N ASP A 435 -36.52 -39.58 0.29
CA ASP A 435 -36.58 -40.94 -0.25
C ASP A 435 -37.99 -41.35 -0.75
N PRO A 436 -38.49 -40.79 -1.87
CA PRO A 436 -37.86 -39.79 -2.74
C PRO A 436 -38.22 -38.34 -2.38
N PRO A 437 -37.46 -37.33 -2.85
CA PRO A 437 -37.92 -35.94 -2.87
C PRO A 437 -39.18 -35.82 -3.74
N HIS A 438 -40.15 -35.03 -3.30
CA HIS A 438 -41.48 -34.92 -3.92
C HIS A 438 -41.96 -33.47 -3.94
N ILE A 439 -43.02 -33.18 -4.69
CA ILE A 439 -43.51 -31.80 -4.91
C ILE A 439 -43.78 -31.06 -3.60
N GLY A 440 -44.30 -31.75 -2.59
CA GLY A 440 -44.47 -31.17 -1.25
C GLY A 440 -43.19 -30.59 -0.63
N HIS A 441 -42.04 -31.26 -0.77
CA HIS A 441 -40.76 -30.75 -0.26
C HIS A 441 -40.33 -29.46 -0.97
N LEU A 442 -40.51 -29.40 -2.28
CA LEU A 442 -40.14 -28.22 -3.09
C LEU A 442 -41.00 -27.01 -2.74
N ILE A 443 -42.30 -27.21 -2.57
CA ILE A 443 -43.22 -26.13 -2.18
C ILE A 443 -42.89 -25.64 -0.77
N LEU A 444 -42.58 -26.53 0.17
CA LEU A 444 -42.19 -26.14 1.53
C LEU A 444 -40.88 -25.33 1.54
N ALA A 445 -39.87 -25.77 0.77
CA ALA A 445 -38.60 -25.05 0.66
C ALA A 445 -38.77 -23.68 -0.01
N ALA A 446 -39.58 -23.58 -1.07
CA ALA A 446 -39.86 -22.32 -1.75
C ALA A 446 -40.66 -21.35 -0.87
N GLU A 447 -41.68 -21.83 -0.18
CA GLU A 447 -42.52 -20.99 0.70
C GLU A 447 -41.71 -20.48 1.89
N ALA A 448 -40.87 -21.34 2.49
CA ALA A 448 -39.98 -20.92 3.56
C ALA A 448 -38.96 -19.89 3.08
N ARG A 449 -38.41 -20.06 1.87
CA ARG A 449 -37.51 -19.07 1.26
C ARG A 449 -38.20 -17.71 1.12
N ASP A 450 -39.39 -17.69 0.54
CA ASP A 450 -40.10 -16.45 0.23
C ASP A 450 -40.59 -15.73 1.50
N GLN A 451 -41.16 -16.46 2.46
CA GLN A 451 -41.68 -15.87 3.71
C GLN A 451 -40.59 -15.46 4.70
N LEU A 452 -39.45 -16.15 4.72
CA LEU A 452 -38.35 -15.87 5.66
C LEU A 452 -37.25 -14.99 5.05
N GLY A 453 -37.41 -14.56 3.80
CA GLY A 453 -36.45 -13.74 3.07
C GLY A 453 -35.10 -14.43 2.89
N LEU A 454 -35.10 -15.73 2.56
CA LEU A 454 -33.87 -16.50 2.39
C LEU A 454 -33.27 -16.24 1.00
N ASP A 455 -31.96 -16.00 0.94
CA ASP A 455 -31.23 -15.85 -0.33
C ASP A 455 -31.11 -17.19 -1.06
N VAL A 456 -30.86 -18.26 -0.30
CA VAL A 456 -30.68 -19.63 -0.80
C VAL A 456 -31.23 -20.62 0.21
N THR A 457 -31.86 -21.70 -0.26
CA THR A 457 -32.18 -22.87 0.57
C THR A 457 -31.22 -24.01 0.26
N VAL A 458 -30.43 -24.38 1.25
CA VAL A 458 -29.48 -25.50 1.22
C VAL A 458 -30.19 -26.78 1.64
N TRP A 459 -30.30 -27.71 0.71
CA TRP A 459 -30.80 -29.05 0.91
C TRP A 459 -29.69 -29.93 1.47
N VAL A 460 -29.94 -30.56 2.61
CA VAL A 460 -29.02 -31.50 3.25
C VAL A 460 -29.60 -32.89 3.19
N LEU A 461 -29.03 -33.75 2.34
CA LEU A 461 -29.39 -35.15 2.27
C LEU A 461 -28.72 -35.91 3.42
N THR A 462 -29.51 -36.48 4.33
CA THR A 462 -29.01 -37.27 5.46
C THR A 462 -28.85 -38.75 5.06
N PRO A 463 -27.62 -39.31 5.01
CA PRO A 463 -27.41 -40.70 4.60
C PRO A 463 -27.94 -41.72 5.62
N ASP A 464 -27.58 -41.56 6.91
CA ASP A 464 -27.95 -42.47 8.01
C ASP A 464 -28.64 -41.69 9.16
N PRO A 465 -29.95 -41.36 9.00
CA PRO A 465 -30.69 -40.63 10.02
C PRO A 465 -30.96 -41.52 11.26
N PRO A 466 -30.53 -41.10 12.47
CA PRO A 466 -30.67 -41.93 13.69
C PRO A 466 -32.10 -42.37 14.02
N HIS A 467 -33.10 -41.56 13.67
CA HIS A 467 -34.52 -41.81 13.93
C HIS A 467 -35.17 -42.84 12.96
N LYS A 468 -34.45 -43.27 11.92
CA LYS A 468 -34.90 -44.32 10.98
C LYS A 468 -34.05 -45.59 11.05
N ARG A 469 -33.25 -45.77 12.10
CA ARG A 469 -32.50 -47.01 12.32
C ARG A 469 -33.44 -48.22 12.29
N GLY A 470 -33.19 -49.16 11.38
CA GLY A 470 -34.03 -50.35 11.17
C GLY A 470 -35.18 -50.17 10.18
N GLN A 471 -35.33 -49.00 9.55
CA GLN A 471 -36.25 -48.81 8.43
C GLN A 471 -35.53 -49.03 7.10
N GLU A 472 -36.27 -49.49 6.10
CA GLU A 472 -35.79 -49.65 4.73
C GLU A 472 -35.72 -48.28 4.04
N ILE A 473 -34.50 -47.88 3.67
CA ILE A 473 -34.19 -46.60 3.01
C ILE A 473 -33.54 -46.90 1.65
N GLY A 474 -33.92 -46.15 0.62
CA GLY A 474 -33.31 -46.21 -0.70
C GLY A 474 -31.79 -45.98 -0.68
N SER A 475 -31.10 -46.47 -1.71
CA SER A 475 -29.64 -46.32 -1.81
C SER A 475 -29.24 -44.83 -1.77
N LEU A 476 -28.09 -44.52 -1.14
CA LEU A 476 -27.62 -43.13 -1.07
C LEU A 476 -27.42 -42.53 -2.47
N SER A 477 -26.93 -43.34 -3.42
CA SER A 477 -26.74 -42.92 -4.81
C SER A 477 -28.04 -42.53 -5.49
N ASP A 478 -29.11 -43.31 -5.30
CA ASP A 478 -30.40 -43.00 -5.91
C ASP A 478 -31.01 -41.75 -5.28
N ARG A 479 -30.96 -41.65 -3.94
CA ARG A 479 -31.47 -40.47 -3.22
C ARG A 479 -30.75 -39.20 -3.61
N LEU A 480 -29.42 -39.25 -3.72
CA LEU A 480 -28.59 -38.13 -4.16
C LEU A 480 -28.97 -37.68 -5.57
N ALA A 481 -29.02 -38.62 -6.52
CA ALA A 481 -29.40 -38.31 -7.90
C ALA A 481 -30.81 -37.69 -7.97
N MET A 482 -31.77 -38.20 -7.19
CA MET A 482 -33.12 -37.64 -7.16
C MET A 482 -33.17 -36.23 -6.54
N VAL A 483 -32.36 -35.93 -5.51
CA VAL A 483 -32.28 -34.59 -4.93
C VAL A 483 -31.64 -33.61 -5.90
N GLU A 484 -30.53 -33.98 -6.57
CA GLU A 484 -29.91 -33.15 -7.61
C GLU A 484 -30.91 -32.85 -8.73
N LEU A 485 -31.64 -33.87 -9.19
CA LEU A 485 -32.70 -33.69 -10.18
C LEU A 485 -33.83 -32.77 -9.71
N ALA A 486 -34.10 -32.75 -8.39
CA ALA A 486 -35.17 -31.95 -7.81
C ALA A 486 -34.86 -30.45 -7.80
N ILE A 487 -33.59 -30.09 -7.58
CA ILE A 487 -33.16 -28.70 -7.36
C ILE A 487 -32.48 -28.06 -8.57
N GLN A 488 -32.04 -28.84 -9.57
CA GLN A 488 -31.21 -28.34 -10.68
C GLN A 488 -31.80 -27.16 -11.48
N ASP A 489 -33.13 -27.01 -11.50
CA ASP A 489 -33.82 -25.99 -12.30
C ASP A 489 -34.09 -24.69 -11.50
N ASP A 490 -33.77 -24.66 -10.20
CA ASP A 490 -33.94 -23.50 -9.32
C ASP A 490 -32.58 -23.05 -8.75
N ASN A 491 -32.09 -21.90 -9.20
CA ASN A 491 -30.80 -21.34 -8.78
C ASN A 491 -30.78 -20.81 -7.34
N THR A 492 -31.92 -20.79 -6.66
CA THR A 492 -32.04 -20.45 -5.24
C THR A 492 -31.97 -21.69 -4.34
N PHE A 493 -31.88 -22.89 -4.91
CA PHE A 493 -31.63 -24.13 -4.17
C PHE A 493 -30.20 -24.62 -4.39
N ALA A 494 -29.59 -25.12 -3.33
CA ALA A 494 -28.25 -25.69 -3.37
C ALA A 494 -28.22 -27.03 -2.61
N LEU A 495 -27.41 -27.97 -3.06
CA LEU A 495 -27.15 -29.22 -2.33
C LEU A 495 -25.91 -29.04 -1.45
N SER A 496 -26.01 -29.40 -0.17
CA SER A 496 -24.85 -29.56 0.69
C SER A 496 -24.44 -31.01 0.81
N ARG A 497 -23.12 -31.24 0.77
CA ARG A 497 -22.50 -32.56 0.91
C ARG A 497 -21.94 -32.83 2.30
N VAL A 498 -22.10 -31.91 3.26
CA VAL A 498 -21.51 -32.03 4.61
C VAL A 498 -21.86 -33.34 5.31
N ASP A 499 -23.06 -33.87 5.08
CA ASP A 499 -23.50 -35.16 5.63
C ASP A 499 -23.14 -36.35 4.71
N ILE A 500 -23.05 -36.13 3.40
CA ILE A 500 -22.70 -37.18 2.41
C ILE A 500 -21.24 -37.60 2.56
N ASP A 501 -20.36 -36.61 2.78
CA ASP A 501 -18.91 -36.80 2.74
C ASP A 501 -18.32 -37.17 4.13
N ARG A 502 -19.16 -37.41 5.15
CA ARG A 502 -18.74 -37.79 6.51
C ARG A 502 -19.35 -39.13 6.99
N PRO A 503 -18.63 -39.90 7.84
CA PRO A 503 -19.19 -41.11 8.44
C PRO A 503 -20.33 -40.79 9.40
N GLY A 504 -21.33 -41.67 9.45
CA GLY A 504 -22.45 -41.57 10.40
C GLY A 504 -22.06 -41.95 11.84
N PRO A 505 -22.95 -41.71 12.82
CA PRO A 505 -24.33 -41.20 12.67
C PRO A 505 -24.40 -39.69 12.37
N HIS A 506 -25.43 -39.28 11.62
CA HIS A 506 -25.62 -37.88 11.20
C HIS A 506 -26.60 -37.15 12.12
N TYR A 507 -26.10 -36.52 13.18
CA TYR A 507 -26.91 -35.64 14.04
C TYR A 507 -26.99 -34.22 13.46
N THR A 508 -28.17 -33.60 13.55
CA THR A 508 -28.44 -32.26 13.02
C THR A 508 -27.52 -31.18 13.60
N VAL A 509 -27.14 -31.29 14.88
CA VAL A 509 -26.21 -30.35 15.52
C VAL A 509 -24.84 -30.32 14.83
N ASP A 510 -24.35 -31.47 14.38
CA ASP A 510 -23.06 -31.57 13.69
C ASP A 510 -23.16 -31.00 12.26
N THR A 511 -24.29 -31.27 11.59
CA THR A 511 -24.60 -30.70 10.27
C THR A 511 -24.58 -29.17 10.31
N VAL A 512 -25.26 -28.56 11.28
CA VAL A 512 -25.32 -27.09 11.40
C VAL A 512 -23.95 -26.50 11.71
N LYS A 513 -23.13 -27.14 12.55
CA LYS A 513 -21.77 -26.67 12.83
C LYS A 513 -20.88 -26.65 11.59
N LEU A 514 -20.93 -27.71 10.78
CA LEU A 514 -20.18 -27.78 9.54
C LEU A 514 -20.67 -26.72 8.54
N LEU A 515 -21.98 -26.52 8.43
CA LEU A 515 -22.55 -25.45 7.60
C LEU A 515 -22.15 -24.05 8.10
N LYS A 516 -22.04 -23.84 9.41
CA LYS A 516 -21.55 -22.59 9.99
C LYS A 516 -20.07 -22.34 9.66
N GLN A 517 -19.28 -23.39 9.47
CA GLN A 517 -17.90 -23.27 8.97
C GLN A 517 -17.86 -22.96 7.47
N ASP A 518 -18.76 -23.54 6.67
CA ASP A 518 -18.87 -23.27 5.23
C ASP A 518 -19.44 -21.86 4.94
N TYR A 519 -20.24 -21.33 5.86
CA TYR A 519 -20.97 -20.06 5.74
C TYR A 519 -20.85 -19.19 7.02
N PRO A 520 -19.64 -18.75 7.42
CA PRO A 520 -19.41 -18.06 8.69
C PRO A 520 -20.10 -16.69 8.78
N ASP A 521 -20.27 -16.03 7.63
CA ASP A 521 -20.81 -14.66 7.54
C ASP A 521 -22.31 -14.64 7.16
N GLN A 522 -22.99 -15.79 7.18
CA GLN A 522 -24.41 -15.89 6.82
C GLN A 522 -25.27 -16.18 8.05
N ALA A 523 -26.53 -15.74 8.00
CA ALA A 523 -27.52 -16.06 9.02
C ALA A 523 -28.13 -17.43 8.70
N LEU A 524 -27.94 -18.41 9.60
CA LEU A 524 -28.41 -19.77 9.41
C LEU A 524 -29.82 -19.95 9.98
N ILE A 525 -30.78 -20.27 9.11
CA ILE A 525 -32.17 -20.52 9.45
C ILE A 525 -32.50 -21.99 9.20
N TYR A 526 -32.74 -22.77 10.25
CA TYR A 526 -33.08 -24.19 10.09
C TYR A 526 -34.57 -24.38 9.81
N LEU A 527 -34.92 -25.12 8.76
CA LEU A 527 -36.28 -25.35 8.33
C LEU A 527 -36.81 -26.70 8.84
N MET A 528 -37.95 -26.70 9.54
CA MET A 528 -38.55 -27.91 10.11
C MET A 528 -40.08 -27.87 10.19
N GLY A 529 -40.71 -29.04 10.29
CA GLY A 529 -42.14 -29.16 10.54
C GLY A 529 -42.51 -28.96 12.02
N GLY A 530 -43.80 -28.70 12.28
CA GLY A 530 -44.34 -28.59 13.65
C GLY A 530 -44.17 -29.85 14.51
N ASP A 531 -44.19 -31.03 13.88
CA ASP A 531 -43.92 -32.33 14.52
C ASP A 531 -42.47 -32.43 15.03
N SER A 532 -41.52 -31.98 14.22
CA SER A 532 -40.10 -31.92 14.58
C SER A 532 -39.83 -30.88 15.66
N LEU A 533 -40.55 -29.76 15.65
CA LEU A 533 -40.46 -28.75 16.70
C LEU A 533 -40.93 -29.29 18.06
N HIS A 534 -42.01 -30.09 18.09
CA HIS A 534 -42.48 -30.71 19.33
C HIS A 534 -41.43 -31.65 19.93
N ASP A 535 -40.70 -32.40 19.10
CA ASP A 535 -39.67 -33.34 19.53
C ASP A 535 -38.28 -32.71 19.76
N LEU A 536 -38.10 -31.43 19.39
CA LEU A 536 -36.81 -30.73 19.47
C LEU A 536 -36.09 -30.84 20.84
N PRO A 537 -36.75 -30.77 22.00
CA PRO A 537 -36.08 -30.94 23.30
C PRO A 537 -35.41 -32.30 23.49
N ASN A 538 -35.83 -33.33 22.76
CA ASN A 538 -35.26 -34.67 22.84
C ASN A 538 -34.10 -34.89 21.86
N TRP A 539 -33.77 -33.89 21.02
CA TRP A 539 -32.71 -34.02 20.03
C TRP A 539 -31.33 -34.08 20.68
N HIS A 540 -30.40 -34.77 20.01
CA HIS A 540 -29.02 -34.86 20.46
C HIS A 540 -28.39 -33.45 20.53
N LYS A 541 -28.08 -33.00 21.75
CA LYS A 541 -27.51 -31.68 22.05
C LYS A 541 -28.37 -30.52 21.51
N ALA A 542 -29.67 -30.53 21.83
CA ALA A 542 -30.64 -29.53 21.37
C ALA A 542 -30.25 -28.07 21.69
N GLU A 543 -29.67 -27.80 22.86
CA GLU A 543 -29.18 -26.44 23.22
C GLU A 543 -28.05 -25.99 22.29
N GLU A 544 -27.04 -26.84 22.08
CA GLU A 544 -25.93 -26.56 21.18
C GLU A 544 -26.40 -26.39 19.72
N PHE A 545 -27.42 -27.13 19.30
CA PHE A 545 -28.07 -26.92 18.01
C PHE A 545 -28.67 -25.51 17.90
N LEU A 546 -29.36 -25.03 18.94
CA LEU A 546 -29.92 -23.67 18.97
C LEU A 546 -28.83 -22.61 18.94
N ASP A 547 -27.74 -22.78 19.69
CA ASP A 547 -26.64 -21.80 19.74
C ASP A 547 -25.93 -21.62 18.40
N ASN A 548 -26.00 -22.62 17.53
CA ASN A 548 -25.39 -22.58 16.21
C ASN A 548 -26.28 -21.98 15.10
N LEU A 549 -27.50 -21.57 15.42
CA LEU A 549 -28.46 -21.00 14.46
C LEU A 549 -28.81 -19.55 14.76
N ASP A 550 -29.11 -18.78 13.73
CA ASP A 550 -29.69 -17.43 13.84
C ASP A 550 -31.23 -17.49 13.91
N GLY A 551 -31.85 -18.57 13.40
CA GLY A 551 -33.30 -18.77 13.47
C GLY A 551 -33.77 -20.17 13.08
N ILE A 552 -35.07 -20.42 13.28
CA ILE A 552 -35.78 -21.64 12.90
C ILE A 552 -37.06 -21.25 12.16
N GLY A 553 -37.22 -21.75 10.95
CA GLY A 553 -38.44 -21.67 10.15
C GLY A 553 -39.32 -22.89 10.38
N VAL A 554 -40.50 -22.71 10.96
CA VAL A 554 -41.42 -23.80 11.31
C VAL A 554 -42.61 -23.83 10.36
N MET A 555 -42.71 -24.89 9.56
CA MET A 555 -43.87 -25.12 8.70
C MET A 555 -45.02 -25.70 9.52
N ARG A 556 -46.10 -24.92 9.66
CA ARG A 556 -47.30 -25.36 10.40
C ARG A 556 -48.32 -25.98 9.47
N ARG A 557 -49.01 -27.02 9.96
CA ARG A 557 -50.24 -27.52 9.36
C ARG A 557 -51.45 -26.83 10.00
N PRO A 558 -52.53 -26.58 9.25
CA PRO A 558 -53.79 -26.14 9.84
C PRO A 558 -54.26 -27.14 10.91
N GLY A 559 -54.40 -26.69 12.16
CA GLY A 559 -54.79 -27.52 13.30
C GLY A 559 -53.64 -27.98 14.22
N ASP A 560 -52.38 -27.63 13.93
CA ASP A 560 -51.26 -27.92 14.83
C ASP A 560 -51.35 -27.06 16.10
N GLU A 561 -51.68 -27.70 17.24
CA GLU A 561 -51.54 -27.14 18.58
C GLU A 561 -50.10 -27.29 19.08
N ILE A 562 -49.34 -26.20 19.07
CA ILE A 562 -47.96 -26.16 19.55
C ILE A 562 -47.93 -25.45 20.91
N ASP A 563 -47.62 -26.19 21.97
CA ASP A 563 -47.43 -25.61 23.31
C ASP A 563 -46.04 -24.98 23.43
N LEU A 564 -45.95 -23.71 23.01
CA LEU A 564 -44.72 -22.92 23.08
C LEU A 564 -44.24 -22.70 24.51
N SER A 565 -45.13 -22.70 25.50
CA SER A 565 -44.75 -22.45 26.89
C SER A 565 -43.90 -23.61 27.44
N LYS A 566 -44.32 -24.85 27.15
CA LYS A 566 -43.60 -26.07 27.51
C LYS A 566 -42.27 -26.17 26.77
N LEU A 567 -42.25 -25.87 25.46
CA LEU A 567 -41.03 -25.91 24.66
C LEU A 567 -40.00 -24.87 25.10
N CYS A 568 -40.41 -23.63 25.38
CA CYS A 568 -39.51 -22.58 25.85
C CYS A 568 -39.02 -22.82 27.29
N THR A 569 -39.77 -23.57 28.10
CA THR A 569 -39.31 -24.00 29.42
C THR A 569 -38.19 -25.04 29.30
N ALA A 570 -38.31 -25.98 28.35
CA ALA A 570 -37.29 -26.98 28.10
C ALA A 570 -36.06 -26.43 27.35
N LEU A 571 -36.24 -25.39 26.52
CA LEU A 571 -35.19 -24.74 25.74
C LEU A 571 -35.34 -23.21 25.82
N PRO A 572 -34.72 -22.55 26.83
CA PRO A 572 -34.89 -21.10 27.08
C PRO A 572 -34.54 -20.18 25.91
N GLY A 573 -33.61 -20.59 25.03
CA GLY A 573 -33.19 -19.84 23.85
C GLY A 573 -34.11 -19.96 22.62
N LEU A 574 -35.16 -20.78 22.69
CA LEU A 574 -36.00 -21.11 21.53
C LEU A 574 -36.90 -19.95 21.11
N LYS A 575 -37.52 -19.25 22.07
CA LYS A 575 -38.57 -18.25 21.81
C LYS A 575 -38.13 -17.15 20.84
N GLY A 576 -36.89 -16.69 20.96
CA GLY A 576 -36.32 -15.61 20.13
C GLY A 576 -35.91 -16.04 18.72
N LYS A 577 -35.94 -17.35 18.41
CA LYS A 577 -35.46 -17.91 17.14
C LYS A 577 -36.57 -18.42 16.24
N LEU A 578 -37.80 -18.55 16.73
CA LEU A 578 -38.91 -19.16 15.99
C LEU A 578 -39.56 -18.19 15.00
N ASN A 579 -39.70 -18.64 13.75
CA ASN A 579 -40.43 -17.97 12.69
C ASN A 579 -41.40 -18.97 12.05
N PHE A 580 -42.70 -18.65 12.00
CA PHE A 580 -43.69 -19.57 11.46
C PHE A 580 -43.93 -19.31 9.98
N VAL A 581 -43.91 -20.38 9.18
CA VAL A 581 -44.16 -20.36 7.75
C VAL A 581 -45.51 -21.01 7.47
N THR A 582 -46.35 -20.31 6.70
CA THR A 582 -47.66 -20.80 6.28
C THR A 582 -47.54 -21.42 4.88
N ALA A 583 -47.65 -22.74 4.77
CA ALA A 583 -47.57 -23.43 3.48
C ALA A 583 -48.85 -24.22 3.17
N PRO A 584 -49.20 -24.44 1.90
CA PRO A 584 -50.35 -25.26 1.53
C PRO A 584 -50.18 -26.70 2.02
N LEU A 585 -51.25 -27.27 2.60
CA LEU A 585 -51.25 -28.65 3.08
C LEU A 585 -51.30 -29.62 1.89
N LEU A 586 -50.16 -30.23 1.58
CA LEU A 586 -50.07 -31.31 0.61
C LEU A 586 -49.87 -32.64 1.35
N GLU A 587 -50.92 -33.46 1.38
CA GLU A 587 -50.85 -34.83 1.90
C GLU A 587 -50.11 -35.76 0.95
N ILE A 588 -48.82 -35.49 0.75
CA ILE A 588 -47.90 -36.31 -0.02
C ILE A 588 -46.84 -36.83 0.96
N SER A 589 -46.74 -38.15 1.11
CA SER A 589 -45.65 -38.77 1.86
C SER A 589 -44.78 -39.64 0.97
N ALA A 590 -43.48 -39.64 1.25
CA ALA A 590 -42.50 -40.47 0.55
C ALA A 590 -42.88 -41.97 0.63
N ASP A 591 -43.36 -42.42 1.79
CA ASP A 591 -43.80 -43.81 2.02
C ASP A 591 -45.00 -44.18 1.13
N GLN A 592 -45.93 -43.26 0.92
CA GLN A 592 -47.07 -43.46 0.02
C GLN A 592 -46.60 -43.61 -1.43
N ILE A 593 -45.58 -42.86 -1.84
CA ILE A 593 -44.98 -42.96 -3.18
C ILE A 593 -44.30 -44.32 -3.35
N ARG A 594 -43.41 -44.72 -2.41
CA ARG A 594 -42.74 -46.04 -2.46
C ARG A 594 -43.75 -47.19 -2.50
N ARG A 595 -44.81 -47.13 -1.69
CA ARG A 595 -45.90 -48.12 -1.71
C ARG A 595 -46.63 -48.15 -3.05
N ARG A 596 -46.91 -47.00 -3.67
CA ARG A 596 -47.56 -46.93 -4.99
C ARG A 596 -46.69 -47.52 -6.09
N VAL A 597 -45.37 -47.28 -6.06
CA VAL A 597 -44.41 -47.89 -6.99
C VAL A 597 -44.49 -49.41 -6.90
N ARG A 598 -44.38 -49.98 -5.69
CA ARG A 598 -44.48 -51.44 -5.44
C ARG A 598 -45.82 -52.04 -5.86
N GLN A 599 -46.91 -51.29 -5.70
CA GLN A 599 -48.27 -51.73 -6.07
C GLN A 599 -48.62 -51.46 -7.54
N ASN A 600 -47.67 -50.97 -8.35
CA ASN A 600 -47.91 -50.56 -9.74
C ASN A 600 -49.08 -49.57 -9.88
N ARG A 601 -49.25 -48.66 -8.92
CA ARG A 601 -50.26 -47.59 -8.92
C ARG A 601 -49.63 -46.28 -9.39
N SER A 602 -50.41 -45.41 -10.02
CA SER A 602 -49.89 -44.10 -10.48
C SER A 602 -49.34 -43.25 -9.33
N TYR A 603 -48.10 -42.76 -9.53
CA TYR A 603 -47.38 -41.81 -8.68
C TYR A 603 -46.81 -40.60 -9.46
N ARG A 604 -47.14 -40.48 -10.76
CA ARG A 604 -46.55 -39.51 -11.70
C ARG A 604 -46.64 -38.05 -11.26
N TYR A 605 -47.75 -37.67 -10.63
CA TYR A 605 -48.04 -36.28 -10.25
C TYR A 605 -47.65 -35.94 -8.82
N TYR A 606 -47.02 -36.86 -8.09
CA TYR A 606 -46.44 -36.58 -6.77
C TYR A 606 -45.00 -36.07 -6.88
N LEU A 607 -44.37 -36.24 -8.05
CA LEU A 607 -42.96 -36.01 -8.31
C LEU A 607 -42.76 -35.08 -9.50
N LEU A 608 -41.58 -34.44 -9.56
CA LEU A 608 -41.15 -33.78 -10.79
C LEU A 608 -41.00 -34.81 -11.92
N PRO A 609 -41.25 -34.43 -13.19
CA PRO A 609 -41.13 -35.32 -14.34
C PRO A 609 -39.78 -36.06 -14.40
N LYS A 610 -38.68 -35.37 -14.11
CA LYS A 610 -37.33 -35.93 -14.16
C LYS A 610 -37.10 -37.00 -13.09
N ILE A 611 -37.62 -36.79 -11.88
CA ILE A 611 -37.53 -37.76 -10.76
C ILE A 611 -38.41 -38.99 -11.07
N PHE A 612 -39.61 -38.77 -11.62
CA PHE A 612 -40.48 -39.87 -12.06
C PHE A 612 -39.78 -40.75 -13.10
N GLU A 613 -39.19 -40.15 -14.14
CA GLU A 613 -38.45 -40.89 -15.17
C GLU A 613 -37.22 -41.61 -14.61
N TYR A 614 -36.53 -40.99 -13.63
CA TYR A 614 -35.41 -41.61 -12.95
C TYR A 614 -35.83 -42.89 -12.20
N ILE A 615 -36.88 -42.83 -11.37
CA ILE A 615 -37.40 -44.00 -10.64
C ILE A 615 -37.82 -45.11 -11.61
N ARG A 616 -38.53 -44.74 -12.68
CA ARG A 616 -39.04 -45.70 -13.68
C ARG A 616 -37.91 -46.38 -14.45
N THR A 617 -36.89 -45.62 -14.87
CA THR A 617 -35.79 -46.13 -15.70
C THR A 617 -34.83 -47.00 -14.91
N ASN A 618 -34.52 -46.58 -13.68
CA ASN A 618 -33.57 -47.29 -12.80
C ASN A 618 -34.26 -48.33 -11.90
N GLN A 619 -35.57 -48.53 -12.05
CA GLN A 619 -36.38 -49.48 -11.26
C GLN A 619 -36.24 -49.30 -9.73
N VAL A 620 -36.06 -48.05 -9.29
CA VAL A 620 -35.92 -47.71 -7.87
C VAL A 620 -37.19 -48.12 -7.12
N TYR A 621 -37.04 -48.76 -5.96
CA TYR A 621 -38.11 -49.31 -5.10
C TYR A 621 -38.87 -50.55 -5.62
N LEU A 622 -38.51 -51.11 -6.78
CA LEU A 622 -39.11 -52.35 -7.30
C LEU A 622 -38.38 -53.62 -6.85
N THR A 623 -37.13 -53.50 -6.42
CA THR A 623 -36.21 -54.60 -6.04
C THR A 623 -35.85 -54.63 -4.55
N GLN A 624 -36.45 -53.74 -3.75
CA GLN A 624 -36.28 -53.65 -2.29
C GLN A 624 -37.49 -54.24 -1.57
#